data_AF-A0A453NF78-F1
#
_entry.id   AF-A0A453NF78-F1
#
_cell.length_a   1.000
_cell.length_b   1.000
_cell.length_c   1.000
_cell.angle_alpha   90.00
_cell.angle_beta   90.00
_cell.angle_gamma   90.00
#
_symmetry.space_group_name_H-M   'P 1'
#
loop_
_entity.id
_entity.type
_entity.pdbx_description
1 polymer ?
#
loop_
_entity_poly.entity_id
_entity_poly.type
_entity_poly.pdbx_seq_one_letter_code
_entity_poly.pdbx_strand_id
1 'polypeptide(L)'
;ISTSHLLSGTCQSQLVHWMQNALRVFEDRYLNFCDPDIPSFYYGSHYSSMGIVLYYLLRLEPFTALHRNLQGGKFDHADRLFQSIESTYRNCLSNTSDVKELTPEFFYMPEFLENLNSYHFGVKQDGEPLGHVGLPPWAKGSPEEFIHINREALESEYVSSNLHHWIDLIFGYKQRGKPAVEAANIFYYLTYEGAVDLENMDDMLQKSAIEDQIANFGQTPIQIFRKKHPRRGPPIPIAHPLYFAPQSITVTSVVPSAISSSSSVLFIGLLDSNIVLMGEELILSVKLWLTTQLQSGGNFTFSGSLVSS
;
A
#
# COMPACT_ATOMS: atom_id res chain seq x y z
N ILE A 1 -9.08 -5.86 -1.14
CA ILE A 1 -8.65 -7.25 -1.44
C ILE A 1 -7.98 -7.98 -0.24
N SER A 2 -7.57 -7.32 0.85
CA SER A 2 -6.79 -8.02 1.91
C SER A 2 -7.59 -8.51 3.15
N THR A 3 -8.64 -7.82 3.59
CA THR A 3 -9.17 -8.02 4.96
C THR A 3 -10.48 -8.82 5.08
N SER A 4 -11.20 -9.08 3.98
CA SER A 4 -12.52 -9.74 4.04
C SER A 4 -12.46 -11.21 4.48
N HIS A 5 -11.33 -11.88 4.29
CA HIS A 5 -11.14 -13.28 4.69
C HIS A 5 -10.89 -13.45 6.21
N LEU A 6 -10.60 -12.37 6.93
CA LEU A 6 -10.37 -12.39 8.38
C LEU A 6 -11.63 -12.10 9.21
N LEU A 7 -12.79 -11.93 8.56
CA LEU A 7 -14.05 -11.58 9.21
C LEU A 7 -14.93 -12.82 9.41
N SER A 8 -15.64 -12.89 10.54
CA SER A 8 -16.54 -14.00 10.87
C SER A 8 -17.68 -14.17 9.86
N GLY A 9 -18.28 -15.37 9.77
CA GLY A 9 -19.28 -15.70 8.74
C GLY A 9 -20.52 -14.80 8.70
N THR A 10 -20.99 -14.31 9.85
CA THR A 10 -22.11 -13.33 9.93
C THR A 10 -21.69 -11.93 9.47
N CYS A 11 -20.43 -11.56 9.64
CA CYS A 11 -19.87 -10.30 9.16
C CYS A 11 -19.76 -10.32 7.63
N GLN A 12 -19.33 -11.44 7.03
CA GLN A 12 -19.29 -11.63 5.58
C GLN A 12 -20.65 -11.48 4.89
N SER A 13 -21.73 -12.06 5.43
CA SER A 13 -23.06 -11.94 4.82
C SER A 13 -23.59 -10.51 4.84
N GLN A 14 -23.32 -9.77 5.91
CA GLN A 14 -23.70 -8.36 5.97
C GLN A 14 -22.89 -7.57 4.94
N LEU A 15 -21.56 -7.73 4.89
CA LEU A 15 -20.68 -7.03 3.95
C LEU A 15 -21.13 -7.18 2.50
N VAL A 16 -21.48 -8.40 2.09
CA VAL A 16 -22.01 -8.67 0.74
C VAL A 16 -23.29 -7.86 0.48
N HIS A 17 -24.20 -7.78 1.45
CA HIS A 17 -25.41 -6.97 1.34
C HIS A 17 -25.12 -5.47 1.23
N TRP A 18 -24.17 -4.93 2.02
CA TRP A 18 -23.74 -3.53 1.90
C TRP A 18 -23.16 -3.23 0.52
N MET A 19 -22.25 -4.08 0.03
CA MET A 19 -21.62 -3.92 -1.28
C MET A 19 -22.63 -3.99 -2.43
N GLN A 20 -23.60 -4.91 -2.36
CA GLN A 20 -24.65 -5.02 -3.37
C GLN A 20 -25.55 -3.79 -3.40
N ASN A 21 -25.92 -3.25 -2.24
CA ASN A 21 -26.72 -2.04 -2.18
C ASN A 21 -25.95 -0.81 -2.68
N ALA A 22 -24.68 -0.67 -2.31
CA ALA A 22 -23.83 0.40 -2.81
C ALA A 22 -23.70 0.35 -4.35
N LEU A 23 -23.45 -0.84 -4.91
CA LEU A 23 -23.36 -1.02 -6.36
C LEU A 23 -24.63 -0.59 -7.09
N ARG A 24 -25.81 -0.95 -6.57
CA ARG A 24 -27.10 -0.51 -7.14
C ARG A 24 -27.22 1.01 -7.17
N VAL A 25 -26.84 1.69 -6.09
CA VAL A 25 -26.88 3.16 -6.05
C VAL A 25 -25.93 3.76 -7.09
N PHE A 26 -24.76 3.16 -7.30
CA PHE A 26 -23.83 3.61 -8.34
C PHE A 26 -24.38 3.37 -9.76
N GLU A 27 -25.00 2.21 -10.01
CA GLU A 27 -25.64 1.89 -11.29
C GLU A 27 -26.81 2.83 -11.57
N ASP A 28 -27.69 3.05 -10.60
CA ASP A 28 -28.80 3.98 -10.71
C ASP A 28 -28.31 5.40 -11.00
N ARG A 29 -27.23 5.85 -10.33
CA ARG A 29 -26.61 7.14 -10.63
C ARG A 29 -26.10 7.18 -12.06
N TYR A 30 -25.32 6.20 -12.49
CA TYR A 30 -24.73 6.18 -13.84
C TYR A 30 -25.81 6.21 -14.93
N LEU A 31 -26.89 5.42 -14.77
CA LEU A 31 -27.96 5.29 -15.75
C LEU A 31 -28.88 6.52 -15.81
N ASN A 32 -29.12 7.18 -14.67
CA ASN A 32 -30.07 8.29 -14.57
C ASN A 32 -29.40 9.67 -14.57
N PHE A 33 -28.07 9.74 -14.48
CA PHE A 33 -27.36 11.01 -14.56
C PHE A 33 -27.51 11.60 -15.97
N CYS A 34 -28.09 12.80 -16.02
CA CYS A 34 -28.40 13.50 -17.25
C CYS A 34 -27.94 14.95 -17.11
N ASP A 35 -26.79 15.25 -17.68
CA ASP A 35 -26.22 16.59 -17.77
C ASP A 35 -25.69 16.78 -19.20
N PRO A 36 -25.94 17.93 -19.85
CA PRO A 36 -25.51 18.16 -21.22
C PRO A 36 -23.99 18.26 -21.38
N ASP A 37 -23.29 18.69 -20.32
CA ASP A 37 -21.86 19.03 -20.36
C ASP A 37 -21.01 17.98 -19.62
N ILE A 38 -21.61 17.21 -18.71
CA ILE A 38 -20.93 16.24 -17.87
C ILE A 38 -21.31 14.80 -18.29
N PRO A 39 -20.34 13.94 -18.66
CA PRO A 39 -20.63 12.55 -19.00
C PRO A 39 -21.00 11.74 -17.74
N SER A 40 -21.81 10.68 -17.90
CA SER A 40 -22.19 9.79 -16.80
C SER A 40 -20.99 9.14 -16.10
N PHE A 41 -21.07 9.04 -14.77
CA PHE A 41 -20.04 8.43 -13.92
C PHE A 41 -20.68 7.65 -12.76
N TYR A 42 -19.97 6.66 -12.24
CA TYR A 42 -20.39 5.92 -11.04
C TYR A 42 -19.99 6.70 -9.78
N TYR A 43 -18.77 7.22 -9.75
CA TYR A 43 -18.18 7.82 -8.55
C TYR A 43 -17.87 9.31 -8.74
N GLY A 44 -18.53 10.16 -7.94
CA GLY A 44 -18.22 11.60 -7.86
C GLY A 44 -16.98 11.89 -7.01
N SER A 45 -16.56 10.93 -6.17
CA SER A 45 -15.35 10.97 -5.37
C SER A 45 -14.32 9.99 -5.94
N HIS A 46 -13.03 10.33 -5.83
CA HIS A 46 -11.95 9.50 -6.34
C HIS A 46 -11.36 8.60 -5.25
N TYR A 47 -10.76 7.47 -5.64
CA TYR A 47 -10.13 6.54 -4.68
C TYR A 47 -8.81 7.05 -4.09
N SER A 48 -8.24 8.11 -4.68
CA SER A 48 -7.00 8.74 -4.23
C SER A 48 -7.10 10.26 -4.38
N SER A 49 -6.82 10.99 -3.32
CA SER A 49 -6.78 12.45 -3.32
C SER A 49 -5.87 12.94 -2.20
N MET A 50 -5.45 14.20 -2.26
CA MET A 50 -4.70 14.83 -1.17
C MET A 50 -5.47 14.69 0.17
N GLY A 51 -6.79 14.89 0.14
CA GLY A 51 -7.63 14.74 1.33
C GLY A 51 -7.57 13.33 1.94
N ILE A 52 -7.53 12.28 1.12
CA ILE A 52 -7.41 10.89 1.58
C ILE A 52 -6.05 10.61 2.22
N VAL A 53 -4.97 11.11 1.61
CA VAL A 53 -3.61 10.95 2.15
C VAL A 53 -3.48 11.66 3.49
N LEU A 54 -3.96 12.92 3.58
CA LEU A 54 -3.95 13.69 4.82
C LEU A 54 -4.87 13.08 5.89
N TYR A 55 -5.97 12.46 5.48
CA TYR A 55 -6.85 11.72 6.40
C TYR A 55 -6.10 10.55 7.05
N TYR A 56 -5.44 9.69 6.28
CA TYR A 56 -4.71 8.55 6.83
C TYR A 56 -3.47 8.98 7.63
N LEU A 57 -2.66 9.88 7.08
CA LEU A 57 -1.37 10.24 7.66
C LEU A 57 -1.45 11.40 8.67
N LEU A 58 -2.65 11.75 9.13
CA LEU A 58 -2.95 12.83 10.07
C LEU A 58 -2.01 12.94 11.28
N ARG A 59 -1.44 11.83 11.73
CA ARG A 59 -0.60 11.72 12.93
C ARG A 59 0.89 11.95 12.69
N LEU A 60 1.31 12.06 11.43
CA LEU A 60 2.70 12.21 11.02
C LEU A 60 2.94 13.62 10.47
N GLU A 61 4.07 14.23 10.82
CA GLU A 61 4.55 15.40 10.09
C GLU A 61 5.20 14.97 8.76
N PRO A 62 5.09 15.78 7.68
CA PRO A 62 4.46 17.10 7.62
C PRO A 62 2.93 17.07 7.39
N PHE A 63 2.31 15.90 7.36
CA PHE A 63 0.89 15.73 7.01
C PHE A 63 -0.05 16.34 8.04
N THR A 64 0.30 16.33 9.33
CA THR A 64 -0.44 17.05 10.37
C THR A 64 -0.54 18.55 10.06
N ALA A 65 0.59 19.18 9.73
CA ALA A 65 0.63 20.60 9.38
C ALA A 65 -0.16 20.89 8.10
N LEU A 66 -0.03 20.05 7.07
CA LEU A 66 -0.77 20.17 5.82
C LEU A 66 -2.28 20.02 6.01
N HIS A 67 -2.71 19.06 6.83
CA HIS A 67 -4.13 18.88 7.16
C HIS A 67 -4.70 20.11 7.88
N ARG A 68 -3.96 20.67 8.86
CA ARG A 68 -4.38 21.91 9.52
C ARG A 68 -4.47 23.08 8.54
N ASN A 69 -3.51 23.21 7.63
CA ASN A 69 -3.51 24.26 6.62
C ASN A 69 -4.78 24.15 5.75
N LEU A 70 -5.07 22.95 5.24
CA LEU A 70 -6.26 22.66 4.44
C LEU A 70 -7.57 23.00 5.18
N GLN A 71 -7.60 22.86 6.51
CA GLN A 71 -8.77 23.10 7.36
C GLN A 71 -8.77 24.49 8.02
N GLY A 72 -8.05 25.47 7.47
CA GLY A 72 -8.07 26.86 7.95
C GLY A 72 -7.35 27.06 9.29
N GLY A 73 -6.29 26.30 9.54
CA GLY A 73 -5.40 26.43 10.70
C GLY A 73 -5.75 25.54 11.90
N LYS A 74 -6.83 24.75 11.83
CA LYS A 74 -7.30 23.85 12.91
C LYS A 74 -7.50 22.42 12.41
N PHE A 75 -7.69 21.47 13.32
CA PHE A 75 -8.14 20.13 12.93
C PHE A 75 -9.62 20.14 12.55
N ASP A 76 -10.02 19.19 11.71
CA ASP A 76 -11.44 18.93 11.42
C ASP A 76 -12.16 18.35 12.65
N HIS A 77 -13.48 18.20 12.56
CA HIS A 77 -14.30 17.56 13.60
C HIS A 77 -13.79 16.15 13.90
N ALA A 78 -13.63 15.80 15.18
CA ALA A 78 -13.03 14.54 15.62
C ALA A 78 -13.66 13.30 14.96
N ASP A 79 -14.99 13.24 14.87
CA ASP A 79 -15.71 12.12 14.24
C ASP A 79 -15.47 11.96 12.72
N ARG A 80 -14.96 13.01 12.04
CA ARG A 80 -14.59 12.95 10.62
C ARG A 80 -13.12 12.57 10.40
N LEU A 81 -12.31 12.57 11.45
CA LEU A 81 -10.90 12.22 11.37
C LEU A 81 -10.70 10.70 11.34
N PHE A 82 -9.50 10.27 10.96
CA PHE A 82 -9.16 8.86 10.91
C PHE A 82 -9.06 8.28 12.32
N GLN A 83 -10.13 7.57 12.73
CA GLN A 83 -10.32 7.11 14.10
C GLN A 83 -10.08 5.62 14.29
N SER A 84 -10.44 4.77 13.34
CA SER A 84 -10.26 3.32 13.47
C SER A 84 -10.27 2.63 12.10
N ILE A 85 -9.53 1.53 11.98
CA ILE A 85 -9.52 0.71 10.77
C ILE A 85 -10.92 0.18 10.45
N GLU A 86 -11.65 -0.28 11.46
CA GLU A 86 -12.98 -0.88 11.29
C GLU A 86 -14.01 0.13 10.79
N SER A 87 -14.14 1.29 11.45
CA SER A 87 -15.12 2.30 11.05
C SER A 87 -14.80 2.86 9.67
N THR A 88 -13.52 3.08 9.38
CA THR A 88 -13.05 3.50 8.06
C THR A 88 -13.36 2.46 6.97
N TYR A 89 -13.12 1.17 7.23
CA TYR A 89 -13.47 0.10 6.29
C TYR A 89 -15.00 0.02 6.05
N ARG A 90 -15.79 0.11 7.11
CA ARG A 90 -17.26 0.08 7.03
C ARG A 90 -17.83 1.29 6.29
N ASN A 91 -17.23 2.47 6.46
CA ASN A 91 -17.61 3.67 5.73
C ASN A 91 -17.40 3.49 4.23
N CYS A 92 -16.27 2.92 3.80
CA CYS A 92 -16.02 2.69 2.37
C CYS A 92 -16.97 1.68 1.71
N LEU A 93 -17.67 0.87 2.51
CA LEU A 93 -18.65 -0.11 2.01
C LEU A 93 -20.09 0.39 2.05
N SER A 94 -20.36 1.42 2.85
CA SER A 94 -21.71 1.89 3.13
C SER A 94 -21.98 3.28 2.56
N ASN A 95 -20.99 4.15 2.54
CA ASN A 95 -21.10 5.52 2.08
C ASN A 95 -20.70 5.60 0.60
N THR A 96 -21.67 5.92 -0.26
CA THR A 96 -21.44 6.04 -1.71
C THR A 96 -20.55 7.22 -2.13
N SER A 97 -20.10 8.03 -1.18
CA SER A 97 -19.12 9.11 -1.39
C SER A 97 -17.74 8.77 -0.84
N ASP A 98 -17.55 7.62 -0.18
CA ASP A 98 -16.27 7.18 0.36
C ASP A 98 -15.81 5.93 -0.38
N VAL A 99 -15.01 6.12 -1.42
CA VAL A 99 -14.48 5.03 -2.27
C VAL A 99 -12.95 4.98 -2.25
N LYS A 100 -12.36 5.50 -1.18
CA LYS A 100 -10.91 5.62 -1.03
C LYS A 100 -10.22 4.25 -0.96
N GLU A 101 -9.11 4.13 -1.64
CA GLU A 101 -8.21 2.98 -1.57
C GLU A 101 -7.14 3.19 -0.49
N LEU A 102 -6.37 2.16 -0.20
CA LEU A 102 -5.27 2.23 0.77
C LEU A 102 -4.05 2.93 0.18
N THR A 103 -3.29 3.62 1.04
CA THR A 103 -1.96 4.14 0.70
C THR A 103 -0.87 3.10 1.02
N PRO A 104 0.35 3.22 0.47
CA PRO A 104 1.43 2.26 0.70
C PRO A 104 1.79 2.06 2.18
N GLU A 105 1.63 3.08 3.02
CA GLU A 105 1.98 3.09 4.45
C GLU A 105 1.30 1.97 5.23
N PHE A 106 0.11 1.53 4.80
CA PHE A 106 -0.61 0.37 5.36
C PHE A 106 0.16 -0.95 5.30
N PHE A 107 1.26 -1.03 4.56
CA PHE A 107 2.03 -2.25 4.34
C PHE A 107 3.48 -2.17 4.85
N TYR A 108 3.92 -1.04 5.42
CA TYR A 108 5.28 -0.93 5.96
C TYR A 108 5.49 0.07 7.11
N MET A 109 4.54 0.95 7.41
CA MET A 109 4.74 2.06 8.35
C MET A 109 3.73 1.97 9.50
N PRO A 110 4.09 1.47 10.70
CA PRO A 110 3.17 1.43 11.83
C PRO A 110 2.86 2.81 12.42
N GLU A 111 3.76 3.77 12.29
CA GLU A 111 3.76 5.04 13.01
C GLU A 111 2.55 5.93 12.67
N PHE A 112 1.98 5.83 11.46
CA PHE A 112 0.81 6.65 11.10
C PHE A 112 -0.46 6.28 11.90
N LEU A 113 -0.45 5.12 12.57
CA LEU A 113 -1.55 4.66 13.41
C LEU A 113 -1.46 5.21 14.83
N GLU A 114 -0.34 5.84 15.20
CA GLU A 114 -0.07 6.25 16.56
C GLU A 114 -0.02 7.77 16.73
N ASN A 115 -0.65 8.28 17.79
CA ASN A 115 -0.54 9.70 18.14
C ASN A 115 0.68 9.96 19.03
N LEU A 116 1.89 9.63 18.54
CA LEU A 116 3.14 9.76 19.30
C LEU A 116 3.43 11.21 19.72
N ASN A 117 3.03 12.17 18.90
CA ASN A 117 3.20 13.60 19.15
C ASN A 117 2.16 14.17 20.14
N SER A 118 1.25 13.34 20.67
CA SER A 118 0.22 13.76 21.63
C SER A 118 -0.64 14.94 21.15
N TYR A 119 -0.96 14.98 19.85
CA TYR A 119 -1.81 16.02 19.29
C TYR A 119 -3.22 15.97 19.88
N HIS A 120 -3.82 17.13 20.11
CA HIS A 120 -5.21 17.25 20.54
C HIS A 120 -6.14 17.32 19.31
N PHE A 121 -6.62 16.17 18.85
CA PHE A 121 -7.52 16.07 17.70
C PHE A 121 -9.00 16.36 18.04
N GLY A 122 -9.31 16.65 19.30
CA GLY A 122 -10.65 16.89 19.81
C GLY A 122 -11.29 15.66 20.44
N VAL A 123 -12.59 15.76 20.71
CA VAL A 123 -13.40 14.75 21.41
C VAL A 123 -14.49 14.29 20.46
N LYS A 124 -14.65 12.96 20.34
CA LYS A 124 -15.69 12.33 19.52
C LYS A 124 -17.08 12.51 20.17
N GLN A 125 -18.13 12.20 19.43
CA GLN A 125 -19.51 12.27 19.95
C GLN A 125 -19.77 11.34 21.14
N ASP A 126 -19.02 10.24 21.26
CA ASP A 126 -19.09 9.33 22.41
C ASP A 126 -18.42 9.88 23.68
N GLY A 127 -17.81 11.07 23.61
CA GLY A 127 -17.13 11.72 24.72
C GLY A 127 -15.66 11.34 24.87
N GLU A 128 -15.17 10.40 24.06
CA GLU A 128 -13.78 9.96 24.13
C GLU A 128 -12.85 10.85 23.30
N PRO A 129 -11.68 11.23 23.84
CA PRO A 129 -10.68 11.97 23.08
C PRO A 129 -10.13 11.12 21.93
N LEU A 130 -9.90 11.76 20.78
CA LEU A 130 -9.28 11.07 19.65
C LEU A 130 -7.76 10.99 19.83
N GLY A 131 -7.23 9.76 19.89
CA GLY A 131 -5.81 9.45 20.09
C GLY A 131 -5.24 8.54 19.00
N HIS A 132 -4.68 7.40 19.41
CA HIS A 132 -4.25 6.34 18.47
C HIS A 132 -5.41 5.83 17.62
N VAL A 133 -5.11 5.30 16.44
CA VAL A 133 -6.10 4.67 15.56
C VAL A 133 -6.57 3.36 16.19
N GLY A 134 -7.88 3.16 16.27
CA GLY A 134 -8.47 1.89 16.69
C GLY A 134 -8.10 0.75 15.74
N LEU A 135 -7.41 -0.26 16.27
CA LEU A 135 -6.94 -1.42 15.53
C LEU A 135 -7.93 -2.61 15.65
N PRO A 136 -7.96 -3.51 14.66
CA PRO A 136 -8.78 -4.71 14.76
C PRO A 136 -8.26 -5.65 15.86
N PRO A 137 -9.12 -6.49 16.47
CA PRO A 137 -8.73 -7.34 17.61
C PRO A 137 -7.55 -8.29 17.34
N TRP A 138 -7.41 -8.76 16.10
CA TRP A 138 -6.32 -9.66 15.71
C TRP A 138 -4.93 -8.99 15.74
N ALA A 139 -4.87 -7.66 15.70
CA ALA A 139 -3.61 -6.92 15.84
C ALA A 139 -3.18 -6.76 17.31
N LYS A 140 -4.02 -7.18 18.28
CA LYS A 140 -3.71 -7.18 19.72
C LYS A 140 -3.22 -5.84 20.27
N GLY A 141 -3.64 -4.75 19.65
CA GLY A 141 -3.22 -3.38 20.00
C GLY A 141 -1.82 -2.99 19.51
N SER A 142 -1.14 -3.79 18.69
CA SER A 142 0.16 -3.45 18.09
C SER A 142 -0.01 -2.97 16.64
N PRO A 143 0.37 -1.71 16.34
CA PRO A 143 0.49 -1.22 14.97
C PRO A 143 1.45 -2.06 14.12
N GLU A 144 2.55 -2.56 14.70
CA GLU A 144 3.53 -3.39 14.01
C GLU A 144 2.93 -4.73 13.58
N GLU A 145 2.19 -5.40 14.45
CA GLU A 145 1.44 -6.64 14.12
C GLU A 145 0.41 -6.36 13.02
N PHE A 146 -0.28 -5.21 13.09
CA PHE A 146 -1.21 -4.78 12.04
C PHE A 146 -0.52 -4.66 10.68
N ILE A 147 0.60 -3.95 10.62
CA ILE A 147 1.37 -3.76 9.39
C ILE A 147 1.95 -5.09 8.89
N HIS A 148 2.51 -5.90 9.79
CA HIS A 148 3.09 -7.20 9.47
C HIS A 148 2.06 -8.10 8.77
N ILE A 149 0.88 -8.25 9.35
CA ILE A 149 -0.19 -9.09 8.78
C ILE A 149 -0.72 -8.50 7.46
N ASN A 150 -0.85 -7.17 7.34
CA ASN A 150 -1.24 -6.57 6.06
C ASN A 150 -0.21 -6.85 4.96
N ARG A 151 1.08 -6.81 5.28
CA ARG A 151 2.16 -7.12 4.35
C ARG A 151 2.15 -8.61 3.98
N GLU A 152 2.01 -9.51 4.94
CA GLU A 152 1.86 -10.95 4.67
C GLU A 152 0.66 -11.24 3.77
N ALA A 153 -0.47 -10.58 4.02
CA ALA A 153 -1.67 -10.73 3.21
C ALA A 153 -1.47 -10.17 1.79
N LEU A 154 -0.80 -9.03 1.62
CA LEU A 154 -0.44 -8.47 0.31
C LEU A 154 0.47 -9.41 -0.49
N GLU A 155 1.42 -10.06 0.17
CA GLU A 155 2.37 -11.01 -0.46
C GLU A 155 1.80 -12.43 -0.58
N SER A 156 0.59 -12.68 -0.07
CA SER A 156 -0.03 -14.01 -0.11
C SER A 156 -0.25 -14.52 -1.54
N GLU A 157 -0.35 -15.85 -1.69
CA GLU A 157 -0.69 -16.51 -2.96
C GLU A 157 -2.05 -16.06 -3.50
N TYR A 158 -3.00 -15.76 -2.61
CA TYR A 158 -4.31 -15.24 -3.00
C TYR A 158 -4.17 -13.89 -3.70
N VAL A 159 -3.47 -12.93 -3.09
CA VAL A 159 -3.28 -11.61 -3.69
C VAL A 159 -2.41 -11.72 -4.94
N SER A 160 -1.29 -12.45 -4.88
CA SER A 160 -0.42 -12.70 -6.03
C SER A 160 -1.17 -13.25 -7.25
N SER A 161 -2.11 -14.17 -7.03
CA SER A 161 -2.93 -14.76 -8.09
C SER A 161 -3.97 -13.79 -8.69
N ASN A 162 -4.37 -12.74 -7.97
CA ASN A 162 -5.51 -11.89 -8.30
C ASN A 162 -5.14 -10.41 -8.55
N LEU A 163 -3.96 -9.94 -8.13
CA LEU A 163 -3.58 -8.53 -8.15
C LEU A 163 -3.67 -7.91 -9.55
N HIS A 164 -3.38 -8.69 -10.60
CA HIS A 164 -3.52 -8.27 -12.00
C HIS A 164 -4.91 -7.72 -12.35
N HIS A 165 -5.99 -8.16 -11.67
CA HIS A 165 -7.32 -7.59 -11.85
C HIS A 165 -7.46 -6.17 -11.29
N TRP A 166 -6.81 -5.89 -10.15
CA TRP A 166 -6.77 -4.54 -9.59
C TRP A 166 -5.91 -3.62 -10.48
N ILE A 167 -4.77 -4.13 -10.98
CA ILE A 167 -3.93 -3.37 -11.92
C ILE A 167 -4.72 -3.05 -13.21
N ASP A 168 -5.55 -3.99 -13.70
CA ASP A 168 -6.42 -3.75 -14.86
C ASP A 168 -7.41 -2.58 -14.63
N LEU A 169 -7.91 -2.39 -13.40
CA LEU A 169 -8.82 -1.31 -13.02
C LEU A 169 -8.10 0.03 -12.91
N ILE A 170 -6.95 0.05 -12.24
CA ILE A 170 -6.25 1.31 -11.91
C ILE A 170 -5.39 1.82 -13.07
N PHE A 171 -4.68 0.94 -13.77
CA PHE A 171 -3.69 1.31 -14.81
C PHE A 171 -3.97 0.70 -16.18
N GLY A 172 -4.93 -0.21 -16.26
CA GLY A 172 -5.10 -1.09 -17.40
C GLY A 172 -6.33 -0.83 -18.26
N TYR A 173 -6.73 -1.86 -19.01
CA TYR A 173 -7.80 -1.75 -20.01
C TYR A 173 -9.20 -1.52 -19.40
N LYS A 174 -9.39 -1.74 -18.10
CA LYS A 174 -10.64 -1.46 -17.36
C LYS A 174 -10.66 -0.08 -16.72
N GLN A 175 -9.67 0.78 -16.99
CA GLN A 175 -9.68 2.16 -16.50
C GLN A 175 -10.65 3.06 -17.30
N ARG A 176 -10.84 2.77 -18.60
CA ARG A 176 -11.63 3.63 -19.52
C ARG A 176 -12.47 2.83 -20.51
N GLY A 177 -13.45 3.49 -21.11
CA GLY A 177 -14.29 2.94 -22.18
C GLY A 177 -15.24 1.85 -21.69
N LYS A 178 -15.74 1.03 -22.63
CA LYS A 178 -16.73 -0.02 -22.34
C LYS A 178 -16.30 -0.99 -21.22
N PRO A 179 -15.04 -1.49 -21.15
CA PRO A 179 -14.63 -2.38 -20.08
C PRO A 179 -14.68 -1.76 -18.68
N ALA A 180 -14.52 -0.43 -18.58
CA ALA A 180 -14.64 0.29 -17.32
C ALA A 180 -16.10 0.45 -16.90
N VAL A 181 -17.02 0.66 -17.85
CA VAL A 181 -18.47 0.65 -17.56
C VAL A 181 -18.91 -0.73 -17.07
N GLU A 182 -18.52 -1.79 -17.77
CA GLU A 182 -18.83 -3.18 -17.38
C GLU A 182 -18.24 -3.56 -16.00
N ALA A 183 -17.18 -2.88 -15.57
CA ALA A 183 -16.55 -3.09 -14.26
C ALA A 183 -17.00 -2.08 -13.20
N ALA A 184 -17.98 -1.22 -13.49
CA ALA A 184 -18.40 -0.11 -12.64
C ALA A 184 -17.21 0.73 -12.14
N ASN A 185 -16.34 1.17 -13.05
CA ASN A 185 -15.05 1.82 -12.76
C ASN A 185 -14.90 3.17 -13.51
N ILE A 186 -15.98 3.96 -13.55
CA ILE A 186 -15.99 5.30 -14.15
C ILE A 186 -16.08 6.35 -13.05
N PHE A 187 -15.06 7.21 -12.96
CA PHE A 187 -14.97 8.33 -12.04
C PHE A 187 -15.42 9.62 -12.73
N TYR A 188 -15.51 10.70 -11.95
CA TYR A 188 -15.81 12.02 -12.48
C TYR A 188 -14.82 12.44 -13.58
N TYR A 189 -15.31 13.04 -14.65
CA TYR A 189 -14.54 13.20 -15.90
C TYR A 189 -13.24 14.01 -15.73
N LEU A 190 -13.25 15.03 -14.86
CA LEU A 190 -12.06 15.85 -14.57
C LEU A 190 -10.91 15.08 -13.91
N THR A 191 -11.17 13.89 -13.36
CA THR A 191 -10.10 13.05 -12.80
C THR A 191 -9.22 12.44 -13.88
N TYR A 192 -9.67 12.42 -15.13
CA TYR A 192 -8.95 11.78 -16.22
C TYR A 192 -8.08 12.78 -17.00
N GLU A 193 -6.83 12.39 -17.25
CA GLU A 193 -5.95 13.11 -18.16
C GLU A 193 -6.63 13.34 -19.53
N GLY A 194 -6.46 14.55 -20.07
CA GLY A 194 -6.96 14.97 -21.37
C GLY A 194 -8.47 15.23 -21.44
N ALA A 195 -9.17 15.25 -20.29
CA ALA A 195 -10.61 15.49 -20.27
C ALA A 195 -10.99 16.95 -20.57
N VAL A 196 -10.10 17.90 -20.26
CA VAL A 196 -10.27 19.34 -20.53
C VAL A 196 -8.95 19.92 -21.04
N ASP A 197 -9.05 20.82 -22.01
CA ASP A 197 -7.93 21.59 -22.53
C ASP A 197 -7.86 22.95 -21.82
N LEU A 198 -7.12 23.00 -20.71
CA LEU A 198 -6.97 24.21 -19.89
C LEU A 198 -6.20 25.33 -20.58
N GLU A 199 -5.38 25.03 -21.59
CA GLU A 199 -4.54 26.03 -22.27
C GLU A 199 -5.39 26.93 -23.16
N ASN A 200 -6.41 26.36 -23.79
CA ASN A 200 -7.29 27.05 -24.74
C ASN A 200 -8.60 27.55 -24.11
N MET A 201 -8.72 27.59 -22.77
CA MET A 201 -9.89 28.15 -22.08
C MET A 201 -9.79 29.67 -21.93
N ASP A 202 -10.80 30.39 -22.44
CA ASP A 202 -10.91 31.85 -22.34
C ASP A 202 -11.37 32.33 -20.95
N ASP A 203 -12.24 31.58 -20.28
CA ASP A 203 -12.76 31.95 -18.96
C ASP A 203 -11.79 31.55 -17.85
N MET A 204 -11.07 32.55 -17.33
CA MET A 204 -10.10 32.39 -16.24
C MET A 204 -10.72 31.93 -14.93
N LEU A 205 -11.99 32.28 -14.64
CA LEU A 205 -12.67 31.84 -13.43
C LEU A 205 -13.02 30.36 -13.54
N GLN A 206 -13.58 29.94 -14.66
CA GLN A 206 -13.88 28.54 -14.93
C GLN A 206 -12.60 27.69 -14.95
N LYS A 207 -11.54 28.20 -15.57
CA LYS A 207 -10.22 27.55 -15.58
C LYS A 207 -9.68 27.33 -14.17
N SER A 208 -9.67 28.36 -13.33
CA SER A 208 -9.23 28.27 -11.94
C SER A 208 -10.06 27.25 -11.14
N ALA A 209 -11.39 27.23 -11.34
CA ALA A 209 -12.25 26.27 -10.66
C ALA A 209 -11.97 24.81 -11.09
N ILE A 210 -11.67 24.57 -12.37
CA ILE A 210 -11.30 23.24 -12.86
C ILE A 210 -9.92 22.84 -12.34
N GLU A 211 -8.95 23.75 -12.33
CA GLU A 211 -7.61 23.51 -11.76
C GLU A 211 -7.72 23.10 -10.28
N ASP A 212 -8.51 23.83 -9.50
CA ASP A 212 -8.76 23.49 -8.09
C ASP A 212 -9.46 22.13 -7.94
N GLN A 213 -10.42 21.82 -8.82
CA GLN A 213 -11.11 20.53 -8.81
C GLN A 213 -10.13 19.37 -9.07
N ILE A 214 -9.27 19.51 -10.08
CA ILE A 214 -8.26 18.51 -10.45
C ILE A 214 -7.24 18.33 -9.33
N ALA A 215 -6.77 19.42 -8.73
CA ALA A 215 -5.74 19.38 -7.70
C ALA A 215 -6.24 18.70 -6.40
N ASN A 216 -7.51 18.90 -6.03
CA ASN A 216 -8.01 18.53 -4.70
C ASN A 216 -8.87 17.26 -4.68
N PHE A 217 -9.59 16.94 -5.75
CA PHE A 217 -10.62 15.89 -5.75
C PHE A 217 -10.23 14.60 -6.48
N GLY A 218 -8.95 14.49 -6.85
CA GLY A 218 -8.32 13.26 -7.29
C GLY A 218 -7.96 13.23 -8.77
N GLN A 219 -6.91 12.48 -9.06
CA GLN A 219 -6.37 12.31 -10.41
C GLN A 219 -6.20 10.82 -10.69
N THR A 220 -6.88 10.33 -11.72
CA THR A 220 -6.73 8.95 -12.19
C THR A 220 -5.33 8.82 -12.81
N PRO A 221 -4.51 7.82 -12.40
CA PRO A 221 -3.22 7.58 -13.01
C PRO A 221 -3.32 7.36 -14.51
N ILE A 222 -2.24 7.61 -15.25
CA ILE A 222 -2.20 7.35 -16.68
C ILE A 222 -2.50 5.88 -16.99
N GLN A 223 -3.22 5.63 -18.09
CA GLN A 223 -3.45 4.26 -18.57
C GLN A 223 -2.16 3.73 -19.19
N ILE A 224 -1.51 2.78 -18.53
CA ILE A 224 -0.21 2.24 -18.95
C ILE A 224 -0.38 1.20 -20.08
N PHE A 225 -1.50 0.48 -20.10
CA PHE A 225 -1.74 -0.57 -21.08
C PHE A 225 -3.23 -0.76 -21.42
N ARG A 226 -3.49 -1.18 -22.66
CA ARG A 226 -4.85 -1.41 -23.20
C ARG A 226 -5.22 -2.88 -23.35
N LYS A 227 -4.33 -3.79 -22.96
CA LYS A 227 -4.55 -5.25 -22.95
C LYS A 227 -4.65 -5.74 -21.51
N LYS A 228 -5.24 -6.91 -21.30
CA LYS A 228 -5.31 -7.53 -19.97
C LYS A 228 -3.91 -7.72 -19.38
N HIS A 229 -3.71 -7.31 -18.13
CA HIS A 229 -2.46 -7.52 -17.41
C HIS A 229 -2.22 -9.03 -17.22
N PRO A 230 -0.99 -9.52 -17.46
CA PRO A 230 -0.67 -10.93 -17.24
C PRO A 230 -0.85 -11.29 -15.77
N ARG A 231 -1.43 -12.46 -15.50
CA ARG A 231 -1.45 -13.03 -14.15
C ARG A 231 -0.02 -13.34 -13.73
N ARG A 232 0.34 -13.08 -12.47
CA ARG A 232 1.63 -13.52 -11.91
C ARG A 232 1.73 -15.04 -12.10
N GLY A 233 2.84 -15.50 -12.68
CA GLY A 233 3.12 -16.92 -12.79
C GLY A 233 3.22 -17.59 -11.41
N PRO A 234 3.29 -18.93 -11.34
CA PRO A 234 3.61 -19.60 -10.08
C PRO A 234 4.87 -18.98 -9.48
N PRO A 235 5.00 -18.94 -8.14
CA PRO A 235 6.19 -18.41 -7.50
C PRO A 235 7.40 -19.07 -8.16
N ILE A 236 8.21 -18.26 -8.85
CA ILE A 236 9.54 -18.70 -9.25
C ILE A 236 10.20 -19.02 -7.92
N PRO A 237 10.76 -20.23 -7.71
CA PRO A 237 11.45 -20.54 -6.49
C PRO A 237 12.56 -19.50 -6.30
N ILE A 238 12.29 -18.48 -5.49
CA ILE A 238 13.33 -17.61 -4.99
C ILE A 238 14.10 -18.56 -4.08
N ALA A 239 15.29 -18.97 -4.51
CA ALA A 239 16.20 -19.67 -3.64
C ALA A 239 16.41 -18.76 -2.43
N HIS A 240 15.81 -19.09 -1.29
CA HIS A 240 15.98 -18.42 -0.01
C HIS A 240 16.88 -19.31 0.85
N PRO A 241 18.18 -19.43 0.55
CA PRO A 241 18.91 -20.64 0.90
C PRO A 241 19.39 -20.63 2.35
N LEU A 242 19.44 -19.46 3.01
CA LEU A 242 20.23 -19.32 4.24
C LEU A 242 19.42 -19.02 5.51
N TYR A 243 18.26 -18.36 5.43
CA TYR A 243 17.53 -17.94 6.63
C TYR A 243 16.46 -18.94 7.11
N PHE A 244 15.73 -19.57 6.18
CA PHE A 244 14.53 -20.35 6.52
C PHE A 244 14.73 -21.87 6.49
N ALA A 245 15.89 -22.35 6.04
CA ALA A 245 16.15 -23.79 5.93
C ALA A 245 17.58 -24.15 6.37
N PRO A 246 17.97 -23.90 7.63
CA PRO A 246 19.30 -24.28 8.14
C PRO A 246 19.57 -25.79 8.00
N GLN A 247 18.51 -26.61 8.02
CA GLN A 247 18.61 -28.06 7.80
C GLN A 247 18.97 -28.43 6.35
N SER A 248 18.81 -27.52 5.39
CA SER A 248 19.23 -27.72 3.99
C SER A 248 20.70 -27.41 3.76
N ILE A 249 21.40 -26.87 4.76
CA ILE A 249 22.84 -26.62 4.71
C ILE A 249 23.57 -27.95 4.92
N THR A 250 24.18 -28.46 3.84
CA THR A 250 25.08 -29.62 3.93
C THR A 250 26.51 -29.13 4.11
N VAL A 251 27.13 -29.46 5.25
CA VAL A 251 28.56 -29.19 5.46
C VAL A 251 29.37 -30.10 4.54
N THR A 252 30.00 -29.54 3.52
CA THR A 252 30.80 -30.28 2.54
C THR A 252 32.26 -30.47 2.97
N SER A 253 32.78 -29.54 3.77
CA SER A 253 34.16 -29.61 4.28
C SER A 253 34.34 -28.78 5.55
N VAL A 254 35.19 -29.25 6.45
CA VAL A 254 35.67 -28.48 7.61
C VAL A 254 37.18 -28.39 7.49
N VAL A 255 37.71 -27.16 7.38
CA VAL A 255 39.15 -26.93 7.34
C VAL A 255 39.62 -26.56 8.76
N PRO A 256 40.52 -27.34 9.38
CA PRO A 256 41.08 -27.00 10.68
C PRO A 256 41.81 -25.66 10.61
N SER A 257 41.41 -24.71 11.45
CA SER A 257 42.16 -23.46 11.64
C SER A 257 43.17 -23.69 12.76
N ALA A 258 44.46 -23.48 12.51
CA ALA A 258 45.50 -23.52 13.53
C ALA A 258 45.46 -22.30 14.49
N ILE A 259 44.52 -21.39 14.29
CA ILE A 259 44.32 -20.19 15.11
C ILE A 259 42.98 -20.35 15.82
N SER A 260 43.04 -20.77 17.07
CA SER A 260 41.92 -20.74 18.01
C SER A 260 41.89 -19.35 18.67
N SER A 261 41.33 -18.35 18.01
CA SER A 261 40.77 -17.22 18.74
C SER A 261 39.26 -17.41 18.78
N SER A 262 38.69 -17.43 19.99
CA SER A 262 37.26 -17.56 20.24
C SER A 262 36.53 -16.22 20.07
N SER A 263 36.98 -15.41 19.12
CA SER A 263 36.48 -14.05 18.91
C SER A 263 35.25 -14.11 17.99
N SER A 264 34.21 -13.35 18.31
CA SER A 264 33.01 -13.24 17.46
C SER A 264 33.39 -12.74 16.07
N VAL A 265 32.73 -13.29 15.05
CA VAL A 265 32.89 -12.82 13.67
C VAL A 265 31.93 -11.66 13.45
N LEU A 266 32.47 -10.48 13.13
CA LEU A 266 31.69 -9.28 12.80
C LEU A 266 31.26 -9.26 11.34
N PHE A 267 32.13 -9.77 10.46
CA PHE A 267 31.89 -9.72 9.02
C PHE A 267 32.45 -10.95 8.32
N ILE A 268 31.69 -11.45 7.34
CA ILE A 268 32.09 -12.49 6.40
C ILE A 268 31.81 -11.95 4.99
N GLY A 269 32.85 -11.91 4.16
CA GLY A 269 32.75 -11.52 2.76
C GLY A 269 33.41 -12.55 1.85
N LEU A 270 32.96 -12.60 0.59
CA LEU A 270 33.60 -13.35 -0.48
C LEU A 270 34.25 -12.36 -1.45
N LEU A 271 35.55 -12.53 -1.68
CA LEU A 271 36.29 -11.80 -2.71
C LEU A 271 37.01 -12.81 -3.59
N ASP A 272 36.55 -12.95 -4.83
CA ASP A 272 36.98 -13.97 -5.78
C ASP A 272 36.88 -15.39 -5.19
N SER A 273 38.02 -16.04 -4.94
CA SER A 273 38.13 -17.37 -4.32
C SER A 273 38.53 -17.29 -2.84
N ASN A 274 38.43 -16.13 -2.21
CA ASN A 274 38.82 -15.93 -0.83
C ASN A 274 37.62 -15.59 0.06
N ILE A 275 37.55 -16.25 1.20
CA ILE A 275 36.69 -15.87 2.32
C ILE A 275 37.46 -14.89 3.18
N VAL A 276 36.92 -13.69 3.32
CA VAL A 276 37.44 -12.63 4.19
C VAL A 276 36.59 -12.63 5.47
N LEU A 277 37.25 -12.81 6.60
CA LEU A 277 36.66 -12.79 7.94
C LEU A 277 37.21 -11.59 8.69
N MET A 278 36.36 -10.83 9.37
CA MET A 278 36.76 -9.82 10.34
C MET A 278 36.22 -10.20 11.71
N GLY A 279 37.11 -10.38 12.68
CA GLY A 279 36.72 -10.61 14.07
C GLY A 279 36.50 -9.31 14.84
N GLU A 280 35.90 -9.40 16.04
CA GLU A 280 35.76 -8.26 16.98
C GLU A 280 37.07 -7.60 17.36
N GLU A 281 38.18 -8.35 17.33
CA GLU A 281 39.53 -7.82 17.55
C GLU A 281 40.08 -7.02 16.35
N LEU A 282 39.25 -6.75 15.34
CA LEU A 282 39.61 -6.08 14.08
C LEU A 282 40.72 -6.82 13.30
N ILE A 283 40.91 -8.12 13.58
CA ILE A 283 41.83 -8.98 12.83
C ILE A 283 41.12 -9.48 11.58
N LEU A 284 41.73 -9.19 10.43
CA LEU A 284 41.28 -9.67 9.14
C LEU A 284 41.97 -11.00 8.80
N SER A 285 41.19 -12.07 8.61
CA SER A 285 41.65 -13.36 8.17
C SER A 285 41.16 -13.64 6.75
N VAL A 286 42.08 -13.94 5.84
CA VAL A 286 41.76 -14.31 4.45
C VAL A 286 42.04 -15.79 4.28
N LYS A 287 41.01 -16.56 3.94
CA LYS A 287 41.10 -18.00 3.71
C LYS A 287 40.74 -18.29 2.26
N LEU A 288 41.60 -19.05 1.57
CA LEU A 288 41.30 -19.51 0.22
C LEU A 288 40.20 -20.57 0.26
N TRP A 289 39.12 -20.34 -0.47
CA TRP A 289 38.07 -21.29 -0.73
C TRP A 289 38.45 -22.13 -1.94
N LEU A 290 39.02 -23.31 -1.68
CA LEU A 290 39.30 -24.30 -2.72
C LEU A 290 38.00 -25.05 -3.05
N THR A 291 37.33 -24.65 -4.13
CA THR A 291 36.22 -25.45 -4.66
C THR A 291 36.81 -26.73 -5.28
N THR A 292 36.29 -27.89 -4.91
CA THR A 292 36.40 -29.07 -5.76
C THR A 292 35.52 -28.78 -6.98
N GLN A 293 36.16 -28.60 -8.14
CA GLN A 293 35.56 -28.15 -9.41
C GLN A 293 34.05 -28.46 -9.57
N LEU A 294 33.23 -27.42 -9.61
CA LEU A 294 31.91 -27.46 -10.25
C LEU A 294 32.05 -26.82 -11.63
N GLN A 295 32.09 -27.67 -12.66
CA GLN A 295 31.80 -27.26 -14.03
C GLN A 295 30.34 -26.78 -14.08
N SER A 296 30.12 -25.66 -14.76
CA SER A 296 28.84 -24.94 -14.97
C SER A 296 28.47 -23.92 -13.87
N GLY A 297 28.46 -22.65 -14.28
CA GLY A 297 28.36 -21.49 -13.43
C GLY A 297 26.94 -21.02 -13.13
N GLY A 298 26.86 -20.11 -12.17
CA GLY A 298 25.71 -19.27 -11.88
C GLY A 298 26.19 -17.96 -11.26
N ASN A 299 25.88 -16.85 -11.92
CA ASN A 299 26.28 -15.50 -11.55
C ASN A 299 25.59 -15.03 -10.25
N PHE A 300 26.32 -14.22 -9.47
CA PHE A 300 25.80 -13.48 -8.34
C PHE A 300 24.91 -12.30 -8.81
N THR A 301 23.79 -12.09 -8.13
CA THR A 301 23.04 -10.82 -8.19
C THR A 301 22.79 -10.29 -6.78
N PHE A 302 23.09 -9.00 -6.62
CA PHE A 302 23.02 -8.18 -5.41
C PHE A 302 21.63 -8.18 -4.73
N SER A 303 21.60 -8.22 -3.40
CA SER A 303 20.49 -7.70 -2.59
C SER A 303 21.01 -6.55 -1.72
N GLY A 304 20.34 -5.41 -1.80
CA GLY A 304 20.71 -4.16 -1.14
C GLY A 304 20.71 -4.22 0.38
N SER A 305 21.60 -3.44 0.95
CA SER A 305 21.87 -3.25 2.37
C SER A 305 20.63 -2.76 3.13
N LEU A 306 20.26 -3.45 4.21
CA LEU A 306 19.51 -2.85 5.31
C LEU A 306 20.52 -2.04 6.14
N VAL A 307 20.37 -0.71 6.11
CA VAL A 307 21.03 0.19 7.06
C VAL A 307 20.14 0.23 8.29
N SER A 308 20.63 -0.33 9.39
CA SER A 308 20.08 -0.14 10.73
C SER A 308 20.65 1.11 11.37
N SER A 309 19.78 1.98 11.89
CA SER A 309 20.07 2.94 12.95
C SER A 309 18.97 2.84 13.98
#